data_AF-A0AB73ISP2-F1
#
_entry.id   AF-A0AB73ISP2-F1
#
_cell.length_a   1.000
_cell.length_b   1.000
_cell.length_c   1.000
_cell.angle_alpha   90.00
_cell.angle_beta   90.00
_cell.angle_gamma   90.00
#
_symmetry.space_group_name_H-M   'P 1'
#
loop_
_entity.id
_entity.type
_entity.pdbx_description
1 polymer ?
#
loop_
_entity_poly.entity_id
_entity_poly.type
_entity_poly.pdbx_seq_one_letter_code
_entity_poly.pdbx_strand_id
1 'polypeptide(L)'
;MDNILPAYKRVGDQRYRETSGLYYEDFNPGDTFEHRPGRTVLDTDNVWFTLLTLNVQQVHFDAAYAAKTEWKKLLVDSTFTLALLTGMSVRTVSAKVVANLGWDKVKATHPVFAGDTLYAESTVLHKRESRSRPTQGIVTVLTRGINQNGDEVMSFERTMLVYRRGHSPEEASNY
;
A
#
# COMPACT_ATOMS: atom_id res chain seq x y z
N MET A 1 -11.13 -14.07 22.19
CA MET A 1 -11.30 -15.07 21.11
C MET A 1 -10.65 -14.44 19.90
N ASP A 2 -9.56 -15.04 19.43
CA ASP A 2 -8.79 -14.46 18.32
C ASP A 2 -9.64 -14.49 17.06
N ASN A 3 -9.95 -13.31 16.54
CA ASN A 3 -10.68 -13.15 15.31
C ASN A 3 -9.69 -13.46 14.17
N ILE A 4 -9.52 -14.75 13.85
CA ILE A 4 -8.55 -15.20 12.83
C ILE A 4 -9.08 -14.76 11.46
N LEU A 5 -8.32 -13.93 10.75
CA LEU A 5 -8.59 -13.51 9.38
C LEU A 5 -8.11 -14.62 8.43
N PRO A 6 -9.02 -15.38 7.77
CA PRO A 6 -8.62 -16.55 7.01
C PRO A 6 -8.00 -16.17 5.67
N ALA A 7 -6.84 -16.77 5.34
CA ALA A 7 -6.23 -16.64 4.01
C ALA A 7 -6.96 -17.45 2.92
N TYR A 8 -7.86 -18.36 3.31
CA TYR A 8 -8.58 -19.25 2.41
C TYR A 8 -10.07 -19.32 2.73
N LYS A 9 -10.90 -19.46 1.69
CA LYS A 9 -12.32 -19.82 1.80
C LYS A 9 -12.57 -21.22 1.23
N ARG A 10 -13.42 -22.02 1.88
CA ARG A 10 -13.84 -23.34 1.36
C ARG A 10 -14.84 -23.13 0.22
N VAL A 11 -14.60 -23.75 -0.93
CA VAL A 11 -15.45 -23.64 -2.14
C VAL A 11 -15.99 -25.00 -2.61
N GLY A 12 -15.70 -26.07 -1.87
CA GLY A 12 -16.17 -27.42 -2.15
C GLY A 12 -15.64 -28.43 -1.13
N ASP A 13 -15.89 -29.72 -1.36
CA ASP A 13 -15.31 -30.75 -0.51
C ASP A 13 -13.78 -30.80 -0.70
N GLN A 14 -13.05 -30.71 0.40
CA GLN A 14 -11.58 -30.62 0.43
C GLN A 14 -10.99 -29.61 -0.58
N ARG A 15 -11.74 -28.56 -0.93
CA ARG A 15 -11.35 -27.57 -1.93
C ARG A 15 -11.42 -26.16 -1.36
N TYR A 16 -10.32 -25.45 -1.45
CA TYR A 16 -10.14 -24.11 -0.90
C TYR A 16 -9.67 -23.15 -2.00
N ARG A 17 -10.05 -21.88 -1.88
CA ARG A 17 -9.57 -20.80 -2.72
C ARG A 17 -8.89 -19.76 -1.84
N GLU A 18 -7.74 -19.26 -2.28
CA GLU A 18 -7.08 -18.13 -1.63
C GLU A 18 -7.99 -16.91 -1.65
N THR A 19 -8.06 -16.17 -0.55
CA THR A 19 -8.72 -14.87 -0.49
C THR A 19 -7.72 -13.83 -0.06
N SER A 20 -7.81 -12.64 -0.68
CA SER A 20 -7.02 -11.48 -0.30
C SER A 20 -7.95 -10.35 0.10
N GLY A 21 -7.55 -9.59 1.10
CA GLY A 21 -8.23 -8.37 1.49
C GLY A 21 -9.29 -8.55 2.55
N LEU A 22 -9.58 -7.43 3.19
CA LEU A 22 -10.56 -7.33 4.26
C LEU A 22 -11.84 -6.69 3.75
N TYR A 23 -12.99 -7.22 4.18
CA TYR A 23 -14.26 -6.54 3.97
C TYR A 23 -14.43 -5.42 4.98
N TYR A 24 -15.38 -4.52 4.74
CA TYR A 24 -15.66 -3.41 5.62
C TYR A 24 -15.73 -3.86 7.09
N GLU A 25 -16.46 -4.94 7.39
CA GLU A 25 -16.69 -5.47 8.74
C GLU A 25 -15.41 -5.86 9.48
N ASP A 26 -14.36 -6.29 8.76
CA ASP A 26 -13.14 -6.85 9.34
C ASP A 26 -12.17 -5.79 9.87
N PHE A 27 -12.33 -4.53 9.46
CA PHE A 27 -11.51 -3.43 9.95
C PHE A 27 -12.00 -2.93 11.32
N ASN A 28 -11.12 -2.90 12.31
CA ASN A 28 -11.37 -2.22 13.59
C ASN A 28 -10.35 -1.11 13.81
N PRO A 29 -10.77 0.11 14.19
CA PRO A 29 -9.83 1.16 14.58
C PRO A 29 -8.84 0.68 15.64
N GLY A 30 -7.55 0.93 15.40
CA GLY A 30 -6.45 0.45 16.22
C GLY A 30 -5.75 -0.80 15.69
N ASP A 31 -6.39 -1.60 14.82
CA ASP A 31 -5.74 -2.77 14.20
C ASP A 31 -4.59 -2.32 13.29
N THR A 32 -3.45 -3.01 13.37
CA THR A 32 -2.30 -2.79 12.47
C THR A 32 -2.04 -4.05 11.65
N PHE A 33 -1.89 -3.87 10.34
CA PHE A 33 -1.61 -4.93 9.39
C PHE A 33 -0.21 -4.76 8.81
N GLU A 34 0.64 -5.76 9.00
CA GLU A 34 1.94 -5.82 8.34
C GLU A 34 1.80 -6.34 6.91
N HIS A 35 2.48 -5.68 5.97
CA HIS A 35 2.46 -6.05 4.56
C HIS A 35 3.77 -6.72 4.18
N ARG A 36 3.65 -7.91 3.63
CA ARG A 36 4.77 -8.79 3.26
C ARG A 36 4.60 -9.33 1.84
N PRO A 37 5.70 -9.63 1.13
CA PRO A 37 7.11 -9.51 1.55
C PRO A 37 7.62 -8.06 1.56
N GLY A 38 8.79 -7.83 2.14
CA GLY A 38 9.56 -6.60 1.90
C GLY A 38 10.04 -6.54 0.44
N ARG A 39 10.32 -5.34 -0.06
CA ARG A 39 10.78 -5.13 -1.44
C ARG A 39 12.02 -4.25 -1.50
N THR A 40 13.10 -4.78 -2.04
CA THR A 40 14.31 -4.03 -2.38
C THR A 40 14.05 -3.13 -3.58
N VAL A 41 14.43 -1.87 -3.46
CA VAL A 41 14.39 -0.88 -4.53
C VAL A 41 15.66 -0.98 -5.36
N LEU A 42 15.52 -1.06 -6.68
CA LEU A 42 16.64 -1.09 -7.61
C LEU A 42 16.71 0.22 -8.41
N ASP A 43 17.88 0.53 -8.99
CA ASP A 43 18.02 1.67 -9.90
C ASP A 43 17.03 1.58 -11.08
N THR A 44 16.78 0.35 -11.55
CA THR A 44 15.80 0.08 -12.62
C THR A 44 14.40 0.54 -12.24
N ASP A 45 13.96 0.31 -11.00
CA ASP A 45 12.62 0.76 -10.56
C ASP A 45 12.51 2.29 -10.65
N ASN A 46 13.53 3.00 -10.17
CA ASN A 46 13.56 4.47 -10.15
C ASN A 46 13.58 5.06 -11.57
N VAL A 47 14.49 4.58 -12.41
CA VAL A 47 14.62 5.07 -13.79
C VAL A 47 13.35 4.78 -14.59
N TRP A 48 12.82 3.55 -14.53
CA TRP A 48 11.58 3.21 -15.24
C TRP A 48 10.41 4.06 -14.78
N PHE A 49 10.26 4.27 -13.47
CA PHE A 49 9.17 5.08 -12.95
C PHE A 49 9.25 6.52 -13.46
N THR A 50 10.42 7.16 -13.40
CA THR A 50 10.59 8.54 -13.88
C THR A 50 10.32 8.69 -15.38
N LEU A 51 10.64 7.67 -16.19
CA LEU A 51 10.30 7.64 -17.62
C LEU A 51 8.78 7.53 -17.85
N LEU A 52 8.10 6.69 -17.07
CA LEU A 52 6.65 6.50 -17.16
C LEU A 52 5.87 7.74 -16.71
N THR A 53 6.39 8.49 -15.75
CA THR A 53 5.69 9.65 -15.14
C THR A 53 6.15 11.00 -15.68
N LEU A 54 7.11 11.03 -16.61
CA LEU A 54 7.74 12.25 -17.11
C LEU A 54 8.37 13.10 -15.99
N ASN A 55 8.84 12.47 -14.92
CA ASN A 55 9.67 13.19 -13.95
C ASN A 55 11.08 13.35 -14.53
N VAL A 56 11.38 14.51 -15.10
CA VAL A 56 12.66 14.82 -15.76
C VAL A 56 13.73 15.38 -14.82
N GLN A 57 13.55 15.28 -13.50
CA GLN A 57 14.54 15.74 -12.54
C GLN A 57 15.78 14.82 -12.52
N GLN A 58 16.95 15.38 -12.84
CA GLN A 58 18.19 14.65 -13.05
C GLN A 58 18.67 13.85 -11.84
N VAL A 59 18.33 14.28 -10.61
CA VAL A 59 18.75 13.61 -9.37
C VAL A 59 18.32 12.14 -9.31
N HIS A 60 17.31 11.74 -10.09
CA HIS A 60 16.76 10.39 -10.08
C HIS A 60 17.42 9.46 -11.11
N PHE A 61 18.04 9.97 -12.18
CA PHE A 61 18.53 9.13 -13.28
C PHE A 61 19.86 9.57 -13.94
N ASP A 62 20.41 10.73 -13.58
CA ASP A 62 21.74 11.19 -14.03
C ASP A 62 22.73 11.08 -12.86
N ALA A 63 23.56 10.05 -12.89
CA ALA A 63 24.55 9.80 -11.84
C ALA A 63 25.63 10.89 -11.77
N ALA A 64 26.00 11.52 -12.89
CA ALA A 64 27.00 12.58 -12.93
C ALA A 64 26.46 13.88 -12.32
N TYR A 65 25.17 14.15 -12.50
CA TYR A 65 24.47 15.21 -11.79
C TYR A 65 24.32 14.87 -10.29
N ALA A 66 23.82 13.68 -9.97
CA ALA A 66 23.57 13.26 -8.59
C ALA A 66 24.84 13.26 -7.71
N ALA A 67 26.01 12.93 -8.28
CA ALA A 67 27.31 13.02 -7.62
C ALA A 67 27.65 14.44 -7.12
N LYS A 68 27.05 15.48 -7.69
CA LYS A 68 27.24 16.89 -7.29
C LYS A 68 26.27 17.33 -6.19
N THR A 69 25.17 16.61 -5.99
CA THR A 69 24.20 16.90 -4.91
C THR A 69 24.75 16.49 -3.54
N GLU A 70 24.01 16.78 -2.46
CA GLU A 70 24.37 16.31 -1.11
C GLU A 70 24.33 14.79 -0.97
N TRP A 71 23.49 14.12 -1.79
CA TRP A 71 23.27 12.68 -1.71
C TRP A 71 24.40 11.85 -2.31
N LYS A 72 25.14 12.41 -3.28
CA LYS A 72 26.24 11.74 -4.01
C LYS A 72 25.86 10.45 -4.79
N LYS A 73 24.57 10.11 -4.83
CA LYS A 73 23.99 8.97 -5.56
C LYS A 73 22.57 9.30 -6.02
N LEU A 74 22.03 8.49 -6.94
CA LEU A 74 20.66 8.66 -7.44
C LEU A 74 19.66 8.58 -6.29
N LEU A 75 18.88 9.63 -6.09
CA LEU A 75 17.81 9.64 -5.10
C LEU A 75 16.58 8.97 -5.71
N VAL A 76 15.89 8.12 -4.96
CA VAL A 76 14.64 7.51 -5.44
C VAL A 76 13.52 8.54 -5.44
N ASP A 77 12.74 8.58 -6.53
CA ASP A 77 11.55 9.42 -6.66
C ASP A 77 10.56 9.13 -5.52
N SER A 78 10.16 10.15 -4.77
CA SER A 78 9.25 9.98 -3.63
C SER A 78 7.86 9.50 -4.04
N THR A 79 7.39 9.84 -5.23
CA THR A 79 6.11 9.35 -5.77
C THR A 79 6.20 7.88 -6.18
N PHE A 80 7.37 7.38 -6.59
CA PHE A 80 7.61 5.93 -6.69
C PHE A 80 7.48 5.27 -5.31
N THR A 81 8.09 5.83 -4.27
CA THR A 81 7.99 5.30 -2.90
C THR A 81 6.53 5.25 -2.42
N LEU A 82 5.74 6.30 -2.68
CA LEU A 82 4.31 6.33 -2.37
C LEU A 82 3.53 5.23 -3.12
N ALA A 83 3.78 5.10 -4.42
CA ALA A 83 3.13 4.09 -5.26
C ALA A 83 3.49 2.67 -4.81
N LEU A 84 4.76 2.44 -4.47
CA LEU A 84 5.26 1.17 -3.98
C LEU A 84 4.59 0.78 -2.65
N LEU A 85 4.62 1.66 -1.64
CA LEU A 85 4.01 1.40 -0.33
C LEU A 85 2.49 1.21 -0.44
N THR A 86 1.83 1.98 -1.30
CA THR A 86 0.42 1.76 -1.64
C THR A 86 0.22 0.36 -2.21
N GLY A 87 1.03 -0.05 -3.20
CA GLY A 87 0.99 -1.37 -3.82
C GLY A 87 1.18 -2.52 -2.83
N MET A 88 2.14 -2.38 -1.91
CA MET A 88 2.40 -3.37 -0.85
C MET A 88 1.18 -3.58 0.06
N SER A 89 0.42 -2.51 0.36
CA SER A 89 -0.77 -2.61 1.21
C SER A 89 -1.98 -3.26 0.53
N VAL A 90 -2.00 -3.36 -0.81
CA VAL A 90 -3.20 -3.72 -1.58
C VAL A 90 -3.80 -5.04 -1.12
N ARG A 91 -2.96 -6.07 -0.94
CA ARG A 91 -3.42 -7.42 -0.60
C ARG A 91 -4.29 -7.44 0.67
N THR A 92 -4.05 -6.54 1.61
CA THR A 92 -4.80 -6.49 2.87
C THR A 92 -5.85 -5.38 2.85
N VAL A 93 -5.44 -4.13 2.66
CA VAL A 93 -6.33 -2.99 2.93
C VAL A 93 -7.20 -2.61 1.74
N SER A 94 -6.82 -2.99 0.52
CA SER A 94 -7.53 -2.52 -0.68
C SER A 94 -7.89 -3.58 -1.73
N ALA A 95 -7.78 -4.88 -1.43
CA ALA A 95 -8.20 -5.92 -2.39
C ALA A 95 -9.74 -6.04 -2.50
N LYS A 96 -10.49 -5.57 -1.49
CA LYS A 96 -11.98 -5.50 -1.51
C LYS A 96 -12.53 -4.08 -1.65
N VAL A 97 -11.78 -3.16 -2.25
CA VAL A 97 -12.26 -1.77 -2.43
C VAL A 97 -13.06 -1.61 -3.70
N VAL A 98 -14.00 -0.67 -3.65
CA VAL A 98 -14.59 -0.07 -4.85
C VAL A 98 -13.64 0.95 -5.46
N ALA A 99 -13.02 1.76 -4.59
CA ALA A 99 -12.17 2.87 -5.01
C ALA A 99 -11.23 3.31 -3.89
N ASN A 100 -10.06 3.81 -4.29
CA ASN A 100 -9.25 4.68 -3.46
C ASN A 100 -9.83 6.09 -3.53
N LEU A 101 -10.15 6.70 -2.38
CA LEU A 101 -10.77 8.03 -2.33
C LEU A 101 -9.74 9.14 -2.19
N GLY A 102 -8.58 8.87 -1.60
CA GLY A 102 -7.52 9.86 -1.46
C GLY A 102 -6.32 9.38 -0.66
N TRP A 103 -5.26 10.17 -0.77
CA TRP A 103 -4.10 10.14 0.12
C TRP A 103 -3.98 11.51 0.78
N ASP A 104 -3.82 11.51 2.10
CA ASP A 104 -3.69 12.70 2.92
C ASP A 104 -2.39 12.62 3.73
N LYS A 105 -1.87 13.78 4.15
CA LYS A 105 -0.70 13.89 5.05
C LYS A 105 0.50 13.05 4.61
N VAL A 106 0.79 13.00 3.31
CA VAL A 106 1.96 12.32 2.76
C VAL A 106 3.23 13.03 3.26
N LYS A 107 4.12 12.29 3.93
CA LYS A 107 5.39 12.78 4.45
C LYS A 107 6.51 11.87 3.97
N ALA A 108 7.46 12.40 3.21
CA ALA A 108 8.72 11.72 2.88
C ALA A 108 9.77 12.13 3.93
N THR A 109 10.03 11.24 4.89
CA THR A 109 10.79 11.54 6.11
C THR A 109 12.26 11.16 6.00
N HIS A 110 12.60 10.15 5.20
CA HIS A 110 13.98 9.76 4.91
C HIS A 110 14.17 9.49 3.41
N PRO A 111 15.35 9.80 2.85
CA PRO A 111 15.65 9.49 1.46
C PRO A 111 15.69 7.97 1.25
N VAL A 112 15.24 7.52 0.08
CA VAL A 112 15.33 6.13 -0.35
C VAL A 112 16.35 6.05 -1.48
N PHE A 113 17.15 4.99 -1.47
CA PHE A 113 18.16 4.73 -2.48
C PHE A 113 18.05 3.30 -3.02
N ALA A 114 18.63 3.07 -4.19
CA ALA A 114 18.80 1.71 -4.68
C ALA A 114 19.59 0.87 -3.66
N GLY A 115 19.13 -0.36 -3.43
CA GLY A 115 19.60 -1.27 -2.38
C GLY A 115 18.79 -1.21 -1.09
N ASP A 116 18.01 -0.15 -0.83
CA ASP A 116 17.13 -0.12 0.33
C ASP A 116 16.00 -1.13 0.17
N THR A 117 15.65 -1.83 1.25
CA THR A 117 14.52 -2.76 1.29
C THR A 117 13.42 -2.18 2.15
N LEU A 118 12.27 -1.92 1.52
CA LEU A 118 11.13 -1.33 2.19
C LEU A 118 10.15 -2.40 2.67
N TYR A 119 9.62 -2.15 3.85
CA TYR A 119 8.52 -2.85 4.50
C TYR A 119 7.37 -1.87 4.70
N ALA A 120 6.14 -2.35 4.70
CA ALA A 120 4.98 -1.49 4.93
C ALA A 120 4.09 -2.07 6.04
N GLU A 121 3.42 -1.19 6.77
CA GLU A 121 2.36 -1.52 7.71
C GLU A 121 1.22 -0.49 7.58
N SER A 122 -0.02 -0.90 7.87
CA SER A 122 -1.17 -0.01 7.89
C SER A 122 -1.98 -0.14 9.17
N THR A 123 -2.16 0.96 9.90
CA THR A 123 -3.01 1.03 11.10
C THR A 123 -4.35 1.65 10.75
N VAL A 124 -5.45 1.02 11.17
CA VAL A 124 -6.80 1.56 10.97
C VAL A 124 -7.01 2.75 11.89
N LEU A 125 -7.24 3.94 11.32
CA LEU A 125 -7.51 5.15 12.09
C LEU A 125 -9.00 5.33 12.34
N HIS A 126 -9.80 5.15 11.30
CA HIS A 126 -11.23 5.46 11.34
C HIS A 126 -12.00 4.62 10.34
N LYS A 127 -13.25 4.32 10.67
CA LYS A 127 -14.18 3.56 9.84
C LYS A 127 -15.60 4.10 10.03
N ARG A 128 -16.35 4.25 8.93
CA ARG A 128 -17.78 4.63 8.96
C ARG A 128 -18.54 4.03 7.79
N GLU A 129 -19.84 3.86 7.95
CA GLU A 129 -20.70 3.44 6.85
C GLU A 129 -20.84 4.55 5.80
N SER A 130 -21.07 4.17 4.54
CA SER A 130 -21.38 5.13 3.50
C SER A 130 -22.87 5.48 3.54
N ARG A 131 -23.19 6.78 3.63
CA ARG A 131 -24.58 7.25 3.64
C ARG A 131 -25.26 7.12 2.27
N SER A 132 -24.50 7.22 1.18
CA SER A 132 -25.03 7.19 -0.19
C SER A 132 -24.89 5.83 -0.88
N ARG A 133 -24.11 4.91 -0.30
CA ARG A 133 -23.81 3.59 -0.89
C ARG A 133 -23.97 2.50 0.18
N PRO A 134 -25.19 1.99 0.42
CA PRO A 134 -25.51 1.14 1.57
C PRO A 134 -24.73 -0.17 1.67
N THR A 135 -24.20 -0.66 0.55
CA THR A 135 -23.40 -1.91 0.49
C THR A 135 -21.91 -1.69 0.72
N GLN A 136 -21.50 -0.46 1.11
CA GLN A 136 -20.11 -0.05 1.22
C GLN A 136 -19.87 0.79 2.48
N GLY A 137 -18.62 0.85 2.91
CA GLY A 137 -18.18 1.75 3.97
C GLY A 137 -16.83 2.38 3.67
N ILE A 138 -16.49 3.41 4.42
CA ILE A 138 -15.26 4.18 4.25
C ILE A 138 -14.32 3.83 5.38
N VAL A 139 -13.08 3.48 5.04
CA VAL A 139 -12.01 3.15 5.97
C VAL A 139 -10.82 4.06 5.67
N THR A 140 -10.26 4.65 6.72
CA THR A 140 -9.01 5.44 6.65
C THR A 140 -7.94 4.72 7.45
N VAL A 141 -6.78 4.50 6.82
CA VAL A 141 -5.62 3.85 7.43
C VAL A 141 -4.40 4.79 7.38
N LEU A 142 -3.54 4.75 8.40
CA LEU A 142 -2.19 5.29 8.35
C LEU A 142 -1.27 4.21 7.80
N THR A 143 -0.63 4.45 6.67
CA THR A 143 0.41 3.54 6.14
C THR A 143 1.78 4.13 6.41
N ARG A 144 2.70 3.29 6.88
CA ARG A 144 4.09 3.62 7.13
C ARG A 144 4.99 2.72 6.30
N GLY A 145 6.00 3.30 5.70
CA GLY A 145 7.09 2.61 5.01
C GLY A 145 8.36 2.67 5.85
N ILE A 146 8.97 1.51 6.09
CA ILE A 146 10.14 1.36 6.97
C ILE A 146 11.23 0.64 6.19
N ASN A 147 12.47 1.12 6.24
CA ASN A 147 13.60 0.47 5.56
C ASN A 147 14.21 -0.67 6.41
N GLN A 148 15.26 -1.32 5.88
CA GLN A 148 16.00 -2.40 6.55
C GLN A 148 16.71 -1.97 7.84
N ASN A 149 16.93 -0.67 8.07
CA ASN A 149 17.57 -0.14 9.27
C ASN A 149 16.55 0.26 10.35
N GLY A 150 15.25 0.18 10.05
CA GLY A 150 14.17 0.62 10.94
C GLY A 150 13.78 2.09 10.77
N ASP A 151 14.34 2.81 9.79
CA ASP A 151 13.98 4.20 9.53
C ASP A 151 12.62 4.27 8.81
N GLU A 152 11.70 5.11 9.30
CA GLU A 152 10.46 5.41 8.58
C GLU A 152 10.77 6.30 7.38
N VAL A 153 10.73 5.76 6.16
CA VAL A 153 11.05 6.50 4.94
C VAL A 153 9.89 7.37 4.47
N MET A 154 8.66 6.93 4.71
CA MET A 154 7.46 7.64 4.30
C MET A 154 6.25 7.24 5.14
N SER A 155 5.34 8.18 5.39
CA SER A 155 4.01 7.91 5.96
C SER A 155 2.91 8.68 5.24
N PHE A 156 1.70 8.11 5.21
CA PHE A 156 0.51 8.75 4.63
C PHE A 156 -0.78 8.16 5.19
N GLU A 157 -1.83 8.98 5.25
CA GLU A 157 -3.20 8.50 5.47
C GLU A 157 -3.84 8.14 4.13
N ARG A 158 -4.52 7.00 4.05
CA ARG A 158 -5.18 6.50 2.84
C ARG A 158 -6.65 6.24 3.15
N THR A 159 -7.54 6.89 2.42
CA THR A 159 -8.99 6.73 2.59
C THR A 159 -9.57 5.92 1.44
N MET A 160 -10.31 4.86 1.75
CA MET A 160 -10.80 3.89 0.78
C MET A 160 -12.29 3.63 0.98
N LEU A 161 -12.99 3.35 -0.13
CA LEU A 161 -14.35 2.85 -0.13
C LEU A 161 -14.33 1.33 -0.27
N VAL A 162 -14.72 0.62 0.78
CA VAL A 162 -14.63 -0.84 0.90
C VAL A 162 -16.00 -1.47 0.75
N TYR A 163 -16.10 -2.58 0.02
CA TYR A 163 -17.32 -3.38 -0.01
C TYR A 163 -17.63 -3.98 1.37
N ARG A 164 -18.91 -4.02 1.71
CA ARG A 164 -19.40 -4.92 2.76
C ARG A 164 -19.33 -6.36 2.28
N ARG A 165 -19.17 -7.29 3.22
CA ARG A 165 -19.18 -8.73 2.94
C ARG A 165 -20.43 -9.12 2.13
N GLY A 166 -20.25 -9.96 1.12
CA GLY A 166 -21.34 -10.42 0.23
C GLY A 166 -21.77 -9.39 -0.83
N HIS A 167 -21.12 -8.22 -0.90
CA HIS A 167 -21.46 -7.19 -1.89
C HIS A 167 -20.31 -6.86 -2.87
N SER A 168 -19.16 -7.51 -2.73
CA SER A 168 -18.06 -7.40 -3.70
C SER A 168 -18.36 -8.20 -4.98
N PRO A 169 -17.79 -7.82 -6.14
CA PRO A 169 -17.97 -8.54 -7.38
C PRO A 169 -17.31 -9.94 -7.42
N GLU A 170 -16.53 -10.32 -6.41
CA GLU A 170 -15.77 -11.58 -6.41
C GLU A 170 -16.63 -12.84 -6.55
N GLU A 171 -17.76 -12.90 -5.84
CA GLU A 171 -18.66 -14.07 -5.92
C GLU A 171 -19.25 -14.21 -7.33
N ALA A 172 -19.71 -13.09 -7.90
CA ALA A 172 -20.23 -13.06 -9.27
C ALA A 172 -19.15 -13.40 -10.32
N SER A 173 -17.89 -13.07 -10.04
CA SER A 173 -16.74 -13.36 -10.90
C SER A 173 -16.11 -14.73 -10.66
N ASN A 174 -16.62 -15.53 -9.70
CA ASN A 174 -15.99 -16.78 -9.27
C ASN A 174 -14.50 -16.61 -8.90
N TYR A 175 -14.17 -15.48 -8.27
CA TYR A 175 -12.83 -15.12 -7.77
C TYR A 175 -12.65 -15.52 -6.30
#